data_AF-A0A0B1TXA9-F1
#
_entry.id   AF-A0A0B1TXA9-F1
#
_cell.length_a   1.000
_cell.length_b   1.000
_cell.length_c   1.000
_cell.angle_alpha   90.00
_cell.angle_beta   90.00
_cell.angle_gamma   90.00
#
_symmetry.space_group_name_H-M   'P 1'
#
loop_
_entity.id
_entity.type
_entity.pdbx_description
1 polymer ?
#
loop_
_entity_poly.entity_id
_entity_poly.type
_entity_poly.pdbx_seq_one_letter_code
_entity_poly.pdbx_strand_id
1 'polypeptide(L)'
;MFHFGSRSLKALATCHPALQAVAHKAIAVTPVDFIVTEGFRGREAQEEAYANGFSKARWGKSPHNHEPSLALDVVPYPVDWDDVAKFKAIAAAFKQAAGELGVVLRWGGDFKSILDTPHFEIDAPANDKWTEAPAASLDNAVTASLGTRADLVGLADAELLARVIWGECRGINADEARAIAHVVVNRANTPCWWGKTVKECCLKAKQFSCLNEGDPNLAKILAGDFRDGSWSNCLAEAGDALAGVSPDPTGGAVCYHASAMDPYPSWAQEMIFTVPIGSHRFYRER
;
A
#
# COMPACT_ATOMS: atom_id res chain seq x y z
N MET A 1 -2.70 -15.20 15.13
CA MET A 1 -3.24 -14.54 13.93
C MET A 1 -2.05 -13.97 13.18
N PHE A 2 -1.90 -14.32 11.91
CA PHE A 2 -0.78 -13.86 11.08
C PHE A 2 -1.14 -12.53 10.41
N HIS A 3 -0.12 -11.80 9.97
CA HIS A 3 -0.29 -10.51 9.30
C HIS A 3 0.66 -10.42 8.11
N PHE A 4 0.24 -9.72 7.07
CA PHE A 4 1.07 -9.51 5.90
C PHE A 4 2.23 -8.56 6.20
N GLY A 5 3.45 -9.01 5.89
CA GLY A 5 4.61 -8.13 5.82
C GLY A 5 4.56 -7.22 4.58
N SER A 6 5.44 -6.22 4.53
CA SER A 6 5.44 -5.18 3.49
C SER A 6 5.54 -5.73 2.05
N ARG A 7 6.25 -6.84 1.83
CA ARG A 7 6.33 -7.48 0.49
C ARG A 7 4.96 -7.99 0.05
N SER A 8 4.27 -8.71 0.93
CA SER A 8 2.94 -9.25 0.65
C SER A 8 1.94 -8.11 0.41
N LEU A 9 1.98 -7.06 1.23
CA LEU A 9 1.11 -5.90 1.08
C LEU A 9 1.29 -5.20 -0.26
N LYS A 10 2.53 -5.02 -0.74
CA LYS A 10 2.81 -4.45 -2.07
C LYS A 10 2.26 -5.29 -3.21
N ALA A 11 2.47 -6.60 -3.15
CA ALA A 11 1.92 -7.51 -4.17
C ALA A 11 0.38 -7.48 -4.14
N LEU A 12 -0.21 -7.55 -2.95
CA LEU A 12 -1.66 -7.55 -2.76
C LEU A 12 -2.32 -6.24 -3.20
N ALA A 13 -1.68 -5.10 -3.01
CA ALA A 13 -2.20 -3.78 -3.42
C ALA A 13 -2.45 -3.67 -4.94
N THR A 14 -1.82 -4.52 -5.74
CA THR A 14 -2.04 -4.58 -7.19
C THR A 14 -3.23 -5.45 -7.60
N CYS A 15 -3.83 -6.18 -6.65
CA CYS A 15 -4.95 -7.08 -6.88
C CYS A 15 -6.31 -6.38 -6.79
N HIS A 16 -7.33 -7.01 -7.34
CA HIS A 16 -8.71 -6.53 -7.23
C HIS A 16 -9.15 -6.44 -5.75
N PRO A 17 -9.88 -5.39 -5.33
CA PRO A 17 -10.25 -5.18 -3.92
C PRO A 17 -10.94 -6.39 -3.27
N ALA A 18 -11.79 -7.10 -4.00
CA ALA A 18 -12.41 -8.33 -3.50
C ALA A 18 -11.38 -9.41 -3.16
N LEU A 19 -10.36 -9.57 -3.99
CA LEU A 19 -9.28 -10.53 -3.76
C LEU A 19 -8.37 -10.07 -2.60
N GLN A 20 -8.15 -8.76 -2.44
CA GLN A 20 -7.47 -8.20 -1.27
C GLN A 20 -8.22 -8.52 0.03
N ALA A 21 -9.53 -8.28 0.06
CA ALA A 21 -10.38 -8.56 1.21
C ALA A 21 -10.37 -10.04 1.59
N VAL A 22 -10.44 -10.93 0.59
CA VAL A 22 -10.31 -12.39 0.79
C VAL A 22 -8.95 -12.73 1.42
N ALA A 23 -7.84 -12.20 0.90
CA ALA A 23 -6.50 -12.49 1.41
C ALA A 23 -6.30 -12.00 2.85
N HIS A 24 -6.75 -10.78 3.17
CA HIS A 24 -6.69 -10.24 4.54
C HIS A 24 -7.52 -11.05 5.54
N LYS A 25 -8.66 -11.57 5.12
CA LYS A 25 -9.47 -12.43 5.96
C LYS A 25 -8.87 -13.84 6.10
N ALA A 26 -8.29 -14.38 5.03
CA ALA A 26 -7.63 -15.68 5.04
C ALA A 26 -6.40 -15.72 5.95
N ILE A 27 -5.52 -14.71 5.90
CA ILE A 27 -4.31 -14.63 6.75
C ILE A 27 -4.64 -14.53 8.23
N ALA A 28 -5.82 -13.99 8.56
CA ALA A 28 -6.28 -13.86 9.93
C ALA A 28 -6.72 -15.22 10.55
N VAL A 29 -7.22 -16.15 9.73
CA VAL A 29 -7.85 -17.40 10.21
C VAL A 29 -7.07 -18.66 9.84
N THR A 30 -6.13 -18.57 8.90
CA THR A 30 -5.32 -19.71 8.46
C THR A 30 -4.48 -20.29 9.61
N PRO A 31 -4.33 -21.62 9.69
CA PRO A 31 -3.39 -22.26 10.61
C PRO A 31 -1.94 -22.20 10.12
N VAL A 32 -1.71 -21.78 8.86
CA VAL A 32 -0.39 -21.70 8.23
C VAL A 32 -0.19 -20.29 7.70
N ASP A 33 0.87 -19.63 8.16
CA ASP A 33 1.29 -18.32 7.66
C ASP A 33 1.67 -18.40 6.18
N PHE A 34 1.50 -17.31 5.43
CA PHE A 34 1.81 -17.27 4.01
C PHE A 34 2.21 -15.88 3.51
N ILE A 35 3.03 -15.88 2.47
CA ILE A 35 3.52 -14.69 1.78
C ILE A 35 2.76 -14.55 0.46
N VAL A 36 2.27 -13.36 0.14
CA VAL A 36 1.79 -13.04 -1.20
C VAL A 36 3.00 -12.70 -2.06
N THR A 37 3.28 -13.52 -3.07
CA THR A 37 4.49 -13.41 -3.89
C THR A 37 4.28 -12.52 -5.11
N GLU A 38 3.08 -12.51 -5.66
CA GLU A 38 2.75 -11.75 -6.88
C GLU A 38 1.27 -11.40 -6.94
N GLY A 39 0.95 -10.23 -7.48
CA GLY A 39 -0.40 -9.80 -7.86
C GLY A 39 -0.44 -9.51 -9.35
N PHE A 40 -0.39 -8.24 -9.76
CA PHE A 40 -0.26 -7.84 -11.15
C PHE A 40 1.09 -8.26 -11.74
N ARG A 41 1.03 -8.96 -12.87
CA ARG A 41 2.19 -9.32 -13.69
C ARG A 41 2.13 -8.57 -15.01
N GLY A 42 3.07 -7.66 -15.23
CA GLY A 42 3.17 -6.86 -16.46
C GLY A 42 3.61 -7.66 -17.70
N ARG A 43 3.54 -7.01 -18.87
CA ARG A 43 3.77 -7.66 -20.19
C ARG A 43 5.11 -8.36 -20.32
N GLU A 44 6.18 -7.67 -19.96
CA GLU A 44 7.54 -8.22 -20.07
C GLU A 44 7.69 -9.48 -19.20
N ALA A 45 7.34 -9.37 -17.92
CA ALA A 45 7.36 -10.50 -16.98
C ALA A 45 6.46 -11.67 -17.42
N GLN A 46 5.29 -11.40 -18.00
CA GLN A 46 4.41 -12.46 -18.48
C GLN A 46 4.97 -13.19 -19.71
N GLU A 47 5.57 -12.46 -20.65
CA GLU A 47 6.21 -13.07 -21.83
C GLU A 47 7.48 -13.84 -21.45
N GLU A 48 8.25 -13.34 -20.46
CA GLU A 48 9.38 -14.05 -19.87
C GLU A 48 8.93 -15.34 -19.17
N ALA A 49 7.89 -15.27 -18.33
CA ALA A 49 7.32 -16.44 -17.66
C ALA A 49 6.82 -17.48 -18.68
N TYR A 50 6.21 -17.05 -19.79
CA TYR A 50 5.84 -17.96 -20.87
C TYR A 50 7.07 -18.59 -21.54
N ALA A 51 8.07 -17.78 -21.90
CA ALA A 51 9.27 -18.25 -22.59
C ALA A 51 10.05 -19.28 -21.76
N ASN A 52 10.06 -19.10 -20.44
CA ASN A 52 10.73 -19.98 -19.49
C ASN A 52 9.85 -21.16 -18.99
N GLY A 53 8.60 -21.25 -19.44
CA GLY A 53 7.69 -22.34 -19.09
C GLY A 53 7.03 -22.22 -17.70
N PHE A 54 7.21 -21.10 -17.00
CA PHE A 54 6.53 -20.77 -15.74
C PHE A 54 5.07 -20.34 -15.94
N SER A 55 4.68 -20.04 -17.18
CA SER A 55 3.29 -19.77 -17.55
C SER A 55 2.95 -20.47 -18.88
N LYS A 56 1.71 -20.95 -19.01
CA LYS A 56 1.14 -21.39 -20.30
C LYS A 56 0.38 -20.27 -21.03
N ALA A 57 0.19 -19.12 -20.39
CA ALA A 57 -0.53 -17.96 -20.92
C ALA A 57 0.44 -16.88 -21.41
N ARG A 58 0.15 -16.33 -22.59
CA ARG A 58 0.78 -15.12 -23.13
C ARG A 58 0.21 -13.86 -22.45
N TRP A 59 0.83 -12.71 -22.69
CA TRP A 59 0.30 -11.43 -22.23
C TRP A 59 -1.18 -11.23 -22.63
N GLY A 60 -1.97 -10.74 -21.68
CA GLY A 60 -3.41 -10.50 -21.83
C GLY A 60 -4.27 -11.76 -21.79
N LYS A 61 -3.67 -12.93 -21.49
CA LYS A 61 -4.38 -14.21 -21.33
C LYS A 61 -4.25 -14.79 -19.92
N SER A 62 -3.48 -14.14 -19.05
CA SER A 62 -3.36 -14.49 -17.63
C SER A 62 -4.24 -13.55 -16.78
N PRO A 63 -4.94 -14.07 -15.76
CA PRO A 63 -5.64 -13.24 -14.77
C PRO A 63 -4.74 -12.23 -14.06
N HIS A 64 -3.44 -12.54 -13.93
CA HIS A 64 -2.43 -11.61 -13.40
C HIS A 64 -2.21 -10.38 -14.28
N ASN A 65 -2.61 -10.40 -15.56
CA ASN A 65 -2.38 -9.28 -16.48
C ASN A 65 -3.48 -8.22 -16.43
N HIS A 66 -4.52 -8.44 -15.62
CA HIS A 66 -5.60 -7.47 -15.43
C HIS A 66 -5.15 -6.36 -14.48
N GLU A 67 -5.63 -5.15 -14.71
CA GLU A 67 -5.45 -4.03 -13.79
C GLU A 67 -6.85 -3.56 -13.33
N PRO A 68 -7.23 -3.78 -12.05
CA PRO A 68 -6.47 -4.49 -11.01
C PRO A 68 -6.41 -6.02 -11.26
N SER A 69 -5.38 -6.68 -10.70
CA SER A 69 -5.15 -8.12 -10.94
C SER A 69 -6.29 -8.98 -10.43
N LEU A 70 -6.75 -9.91 -11.26
CA LEU A 70 -7.78 -10.88 -10.88
C LEU A 70 -7.18 -12.13 -10.22
N ALA A 71 -5.86 -12.18 -10.06
CA ALA A 71 -5.18 -13.26 -9.38
C ALA A 71 -4.06 -12.78 -8.46
N LEU A 72 -3.68 -13.69 -7.55
CA LEU A 72 -2.49 -13.59 -6.74
C LEU A 72 -1.85 -14.96 -6.60
N ASP A 73 -0.54 -14.96 -6.38
CA ASP A 73 0.22 -16.14 -6.01
C ASP A 73 0.68 -16.01 -4.56
N VAL A 74 0.63 -17.13 -3.82
CA VAL A 74 1.13 -17.20 -2.44
C VAL A 74 2.13 -18.33 -2.26
N VAL A 75 2.89 -18.28 -1.17
CA VAL A 75 3.73 -19.40 -0.70
C VAL A 75 3.60 -19.54 0.82
N PRO A 76 3.56 -20.76 1.38
CA PRO A 76 3.59 -20.97 2.82
C PRO A 76 4.80 -20.32 3.49
N TYR A 77 4.67 -19.99 4.77
CA TYR A 77 5.79 -19.61 5.62
C TYR A 77 5.98 -20.62 6.76
N PRO A 78 7.22 -21.08 7.04
CA PRO A 78 8.45 -20.88 6.25
C PRO A 78 8.32 -21.35 4.80
N VAL A 79 9.04 -20.68 3.89
CA VAL A 79 8.95 -20.89 2.43
C VAL A 79 9.25 -22.35 2.09
N ASP A 80 8.23 -23.01 1.56
CA ASP A 80 8.30 -24.38 1.08
C ASP A 80 7.31 -24.55 -0.08
N TRP A 81 7.85 -24.69 -1.29
CA TRP A 81 7.05 -24.81 -2.52
C TRP A 81 6.50 -26.23 -2.72
N ASP A 82 7.07 -27.23 -2.04
CA ASP A 82 6.73 -28.64 -2.21
C ASP A 82 5.70 -29.12 -1.17
N ASP A 83 5.44 -28.32 -0.13
CA ASP A 83 4.48 -28.64 0.93
C ASP A 83 3.02 -28.37 0.51
N VAL A 84 2.49 -29.28 -0.31
CA VAL A 84 1.10 -29.26 -0.78
C VAL A 84 0.10 -29.26 0.38
N ALA A 85 0.44 -29.82 1.55
CA ALA A 85 -0.45 -29.83 2.71
C ALA A 85 -0.65 -28.42 3.28
N LYS A 86 0.43 -27.63 3.37
CA LYS A 86 0.35 -26.21 3.74
C LYS A 86 -0.45 -25.40 2.73
N PHE A 87 -0.22 -25.60 1.43
CA PHE A 87 -1.02 -24.95 0.39
C PHE A 87 -2.51 -25.27 0.52
N LYS A 88 -2.88 -26.53 0.81
CA LYS A 88 -4.28 -26.92 1.06
C LYS A 88 -4.88 -26.21 2.28
N ALA A 89 -4.10 -26.06 3.36
CA ALA A 89 -4.55 -25.35 4.55
C ALA A 89 -4.80 -23.85 4.26
N ILE A 90 -3.89 -23.20 3.54
CA ILE A 90 -4.06 -21.82 3.08
C ILE A 90 -5.28 -21.71 2.15
N ALA A 91 -5.41 -22.62 1.19
CA ALA A 91 -6.55 -22.64 0.27
C ALA A 91 -7.90 -22.82 0.97
N ALA A 92 -7.95 -23.62 2.04
CA ALA A 92 -9.15 -23.75 2.87
C ALA A 92 -9.53 -22.42 3.53
N ALA A 93 -8.55 -21.68 4.06
CA ALA A 93 -8.78 -20.36 4.64
C ALA A 93 -9.24 -19.33 3.59
N PHE A 94 -8.64 -19.35 2.39
CA PHE A 94 -9.06 -18.52 1.26
C PHE A 94 -10.50 -18.83 0.81
N LYS A 95 -10.84 -20.11 0.67
CA LYS A 95 -12.20 -20.54 0.31
C LYS A 95 -13.23 -20.18 1.37
N GLN A 96 -12.89 -20.32 2.65
CA GLN A 96 -13.74 -19.87 3.75
C GLN A 96 -13.97 -18.36 3.66
N ALA A 97 -12.90 -17.57 3.57
CA ALA A 97 -12.97 -16.12 3.46
C ALA A 97 -13.80 -15.68 2.26
N ALA A 98 -13.60 -16.28 1.09
CA ALA A 98 -14.35 -16.01 -0.12
C ALA A 98 -15.84 -16.34 0.01
N GLY A 99 -16.18 -17.50 0.59
CA GLY A 99 -17.57 -17.88 0.87
C GLY A 99 -18.28 -16.90 1.81
N GLU A 100 -17.60 -16.44 2.86
CA GLU A 100 -18.13 -15.45 3.79
C GLU A 100 -18.26 -14.04 3.16
N LEU A 101 -17.45 -13.71 2.15
CA LEU A 101 -17.49 -12.44 1.44
C LEU A 101 -18.33 -12.48 0.15
N GLY A 102 -18.91 -13.63 -0.20
CA GLY A 102 -19.67 -13.81 -1.45
C GLY A 102 -18.82 -13.69 -2.72
N VAL A 103 -17.51 -13.95 -2.63
CA VAL A 103 -16.58 -13.88 -3.77
C VAL A 103 -16.42 -15.26 -4.39
N VAL A 104 -16.59 -15.36 -5.71
CA VAL A 104 -16.28 -16.58 -6.45
C VAL A 104 -14.77 -16.67 -6.63
N LEU A 105 -14.13 -17.53 -5.84
CA LEU A 105 -12.69 -17.77 -5.84
C LEU A 105 -12.38 -19.17 -6.39
N ARG A 106 -11.40 -19.26 -7.28
CA ARG A 106 -10.82 -20.50 -7.78
C ARG A 106 -9.38 -20.61 -7.27
N TRP A 107 -8.97 -21.84 -6.93
CA TRP A 107 -7.62 -22.15 -6.49
C TRP A 107 -6.97 -23.09 -7.50
N GLY A 108 -5.74 -22.80 -7.92
CA GLY A 108 -5.02 -23.58 -8.93
C GLY A 108 -4.73 -25.03 -8.52
N GLY A 109 -4.81 -25.34 -7.22
CA GLY A 109 -4.77 -26.72 -6.72
C GLY A 109 -5.99 -27.58 -7.12
N ASP A 110 -7.10 -26.96 -7.53
CA ASP A 110 -8.32 -27.66 -7.99
C ASP A 110 -8.43 -27.75 -9.52
N PHE A 111 -7.46 -27.19 -10.27
CA PHE A 111 -7.50 -27.18 -11.72
C PHE A 111 -7.32 -28.59 -12.30
N LYS A 112 -8.09 -28.90 -13.35
CA LYS A 112 -8.12 -30.25 -13.94
C LYS A 112 -6.91 -30.57 -14.84
N SER A 113 -6.22 -29.55 -15.37
CA SER A 113 -5.22 -29.70 -16.44
C SER A 113 -3.80 -29.28 -16.03
N ILE A 114 -3.64 -28.56 -14.92
CA ILE A 114 -2.36 -28.14 -14.35
C ILE A 114 -2.53 -28.02 -12.85
N LEU A 115 -1.60 -28.58 -12.07
CA LEU A 115 -1.58 -28.35 -10.63
C LEU A 115 -0.78 -27.08 -10.36
N ASP A 116 -1.44 -26.05 -9.83
CA ASP A 116 -0.84 -24.74 -9.56
C ASP A 116 -1.21 -24.28 -8.14
N THR A 117 -0.57 -24.88 -7.14
CA THR A 117 -0.93 -24.66 -5.72
C THR A 117 -0.69 -23.25 -5.18
N PRO A 118 0.27 -22.44 -5.71
CA PRO A 118 0.40 -21.03 -5.35
C PRO A 118 -0.78 -20.15 -5.77
N HIS A 119 -1.49 -20.52 -6.83
CA HIS A 119 -2.34 -19.61 -7.58
C HIS A 119 -3.77 -19.52 -7.04
N PHE A 120 -4.27 -18.28 -6.89
CA PHE A 120 -5.66 -17.98 -6.60
C PHE A 120 -6.19 -16.95 -7.59
N GLU A 121 -7.38 -17.18 -8.12
CA GLU A 121 -8.02 -16.25 -9.06
C GLU A 121 -9.51 -16.06 -8.75
N ILE A 122 -10.03 -14.89 -9.11
CA ILE A 122 -11.47 -14.60 -9.13
C ILE A 122 -11.94 -14.47 -10.58
N ASP A 123 -13.23 -14.69 -10.80
CA ASP A 123 -13.81 -14.45 -12.14
C ASP A 123 -13.88 -12.95 -12.41
N ALA A 124 -13.54 -12.54 -13.64
CA ALA A 124 -13.97 -11.25 -14.16
C ALA A 124 -15.51 -11.27 -14.20
N PRO A 125 -16.23 -10.32 -13.57
CA PRO A 125 -17.68 -10.39 -13.53
C PRO A 125 -18.28 -10.35 -14.95
N ALA A 126 -19.20 -11.27 -15.23
CA ALA A 126 -19.73 -11.56 -16.56
C ALA A 126 -20.71 -10.50 -17.14
N ASN A 127 -20.75 -9.27 -16.61
CA ASN A 127 -21.65 -8.22 -17.09
C ASN A 127 -20.97 -6.85 -17.07
N ASP A 128 -21.01 -6.16 -18.20
CA ASP A 128 -20.69 -4.73 -18.42
C ASP A 128 -21.57 -3.75 -17.60
N LYS A 129 -22.18 -4.22 -16.52
CA LYS A 129 -22.73 -3.39 -15.45
C LYS A 129 -21.89 -3.64 -14.22
N TRP A 130 -20.77 -2.94 -14.16
CA TRP A 130 -20.19 -2.51 -12.91
C TRP A 130 -21.19 -1.57 -12.21
N THR A 131 -22.29 -2.12 -11.71
CA THR A 131 -22.86 -1.59 -10.48
C THR A 131 -21.88 -2.02 -9.41
N GLU A 132 -21.17 -1.03 -8.86
CA GLU A 132 -20.40 -1.13 -7.62
C GLU A 132 -20.96 -2.29 -6.77
N ALA A 133 -20.21 -3.39 -6.65
CA ALA A 133 -20.49 -4.35 -5.60
C ALA A 133 -20.56 -3.53 -4.31
N PRO A 134 -21.59 -3.71 -3.46
CA PRO A 134 -21.76 -2.87 -2.30
C PRO A 134 -20.45 -2.92 -1.54
N ALA A 135 -19.81 -1.76 -1.44
CA ALA A 135 -18.64 -1.56 -0.61
C ALA A 135 -18.95 -2.29 0.69
N ALA A 136 -18.25 -3.39 0.96
CA ALA A 136 -18.18 -3.92 2.30
C ALA A 136 -17.41 -2.85 3.08
N SER A 137 -18.15 -1.82 3.48
CA SER A 137 -17.78 -0.59 4.19
C SER A 137 -16.27 -0.39 4.39
N LEU A 138 -15.55 -0.23 3.29
CA LEU A 138 -14.49 0.75 3.20
C LEU A 138 -15.17 1.85 2.43
N ASP A 139 -15.86 2.73 3.15
CA ASP A 139 -16.19 4.02 2.56
C ASP A 139 -14.92 4.49 1.87
N ASN A 140 -15.04 4.97 0.63
CA ASN A 140 -14.22 6.11 0.22
C ASN A 140 -14.33 7.06 1.40
N ALA A 141 -13.36 7.04 2.31
CA ALA A 141 -13.52 7.69 3.58
C ALA A 141 -13.53 9.17 3.25
N VAL A 142 -14.73 9.71 3.08
CA VAL A 142 -15.06 11.05 3.50
C VAL A 142 -14.80 11.00 4.99
N THR A 143 -13.53 11.10 5.33
CA THR A 143 -13.11 11.54 6.65
C THR A 143 -13.79 12.88 6.88
N ALA A 144 -14.13 13.18 8.14
CA ALA A 144 -14.89 14.36 8.46
C ALA A 144 -14.35 15.57 7.68
N SER A 145 -15.21 16.21 6.90
CA SER A 145 -14.87 17.42 6.18
C SER A 145 -14.50 18.49 7.20
N LEU A 146 -13.36 19.11 7.00
CA LEU A 146 -12.84 20.18 7.85
C LEU A 146 -13.24 21.53 7.24
N GLY A 147 -13.59 22.49 8.08
CA GLY A 147 -13.94 23.83 7.61
C GLY A 147 -12.69 24.64 7.23
N THR A 148 -11.65 24.55 8.04
CA THR A 148 -10.43 25.36 7.89
C THR A 148 -9.17 24.56 8.22
N ARG A 149 -8.00 25.09 7.81
CA ARG A 149 -6.69 24.57 8.21
C ARG A 149 -6.52 24.47 9.74
N ALA A 150 -7.21 25.31 10.52
CA ALA A 150 -7.13 25.26 11.98
C ALA A 150 -7.73 23.97 12.55
N ASP A 151 -8.71 23.38 11.88
CA ASP A 151 -9.41 22.18 12.35
C ASP A 151 -8.51 20.93 12.30
N LEU A 152 -7.43 20.96 11.52
CA LEU A 152 -6.44 19.87 11.44
C LEU A 152 -5.80 19.55 12.80
N VAL A 153 -5.76 20.50 13.74
CA VAL A 153 -5.22 20.28 15.08
C VAL A 153 -6.04 19.27 15.89
N GLY A 154 -7.34 19.16 15.59
CA GLY A 154 -8.29 18.30 16.29
C GLY A 154 -8.24 16.83 15.86
N LEU A 155 -7.57 16.52 14.75
CA LEU A 155 -7.47 15.16 14.22
C LEU A 155 -6.61 14.25 15.09
N ALA A 156 -6.82 12.94 14.97
CA ALA A 156 -5.87 11.95 15.46
C ALA A 156 -4.55 12.02 14.66
N ASP A 157 -3.42 11.69 15.29
CA ASP A 157 -2.09 11.78 14.66
C ASP A 157 -1.99 10.96 13.37
N ALA A 158 -2.56 9.75 13.36
CA ALA A 158 -2.58 8.88 12.19
C ALA A 158 -3.37 9.51 11.02
N GLU A 159 -4.52 10.14 11.31
CA GLU A 159 -5.31 10.78 10.26
C GLU A 159 -4.64 12.05 9.74
N LEU A 160 -4.10 12.89 10.63
CA LEU A 160 -3.36 14.09 10.23
C LEU A 160 -2.15 13.74 9.35
N LEU A 161 -1.38 12.73 9.78
CA LEU A 161 -0.22 12.27 9.03
C LEU A 161 -0.63 11.67 7.68
N ALA A 162 -1.70 10.90 7.62
CA ALA A 162 -2.24 10.37 6.36
C ALA A 162 -2.64 11.48 5.38
N ARG A 163 -3.27 12.56 5.87
CA ARG A 163 -3.61 13.74 5.05
C ARG A 163 -2.37 14.45 4.51
N VAL A 164 -1.29 14.53 5.30
CA VAL A 164 0.01 15.06 4.86
C VAL A 164 0.62 14.18 3.78
N ILE A 165 0.72 12.88 4.02
CA ILE A 165 1.27 11.91 3.07
C ILE A 165 0.52 12.00 1.74
N TRP A 166 -0.82 11.97 1.79
CA TRP A 166 -1.65 12.07 0.59
C TRP A 166 -1.39 13.38 -0.17
N GLY A 167 -1.20 14.50 0.54
CA GLY A 167 -0.90 15.78 -0.07
C GLY A 167 0.48 15.87 -0.73
N GLU A 168 1.47 15.18 -0.17
CA GLU A 168 2.88 15.23 -0.60
C GLU A 168 3.22 14.22 -1.70
N CYS A 169 2.61 13.03 -1.69
CA CYS A 169 2.96 11.95 -2.63
C CYS A 169 1.73 11.26 -3.26
N ARG A 170 0.65 12.01 -3.50
CA ARG A 170 -0.59 11.47 -4.10
C ARG A 170 -0.33 10.61 -5.33
N GLY A 171 -0.88 9.41 -5.35
CA GLY A 171 -0.77 8.48 -6.49
C GLY A 171 0.63 7.88 -6.68
N ILE A 172 1.54 8.07 -5.73
CA ILE A 172 2.88 7.50 -5.74
C ILE A 172 2.92 6.28 -4.80
N ASN A 173 3.83 5.36 -5.09
CA ASN A 173 3.91 4.03 -4.48
C ASN A 173 4.00 4.06 -2.94
N ALA A 174 3.66 2.93 -2.31
CA ALA A 174 3.62 2.80 -0.84
C ALA A 174 4.97 3.05 -0.14
N ASP A 175 6.10 2.86 -0.82
CA ASP A 175 7.42 3.10 -0.23
C ASP A 175 7.70 4.59 0.01
N GLU A 176 7.24 5.44 -0.90
CA GLU A 176 7.36 6.88 -0.76
C GLU A 176 6.46 7.43 0.34
N ALA A 177 5.22 6.92 0.42
CA ALA A 177 4.30 7.22 1.51
C ALA A 177 4.90 6.84 2.88
N ARG A 178 5.46 5.62 2.97
CA ARG A 178 6.18 5.15 4.15
C ARG A 178 7.37 6.04 4.50
N ALA A 179 8.16 6.42 3.51
CA ALA A 179 9.34 7.27 3.71
C ALA A 179 8.97 8.64 4.29
N ILE A 180 7.90 9.26 3.78
CA ILE A 180 7.39 10.54 4.31
C ILE A 180 6.84 10.38 5.73
N ALA A 181 6.13 9.28 6.00
CA ALA A 181 5.66 8.96 7.35
C ALA A 181 6.82 8.89 8.35
N HIS A 182 7.91 8.19 7.98
CA HIS A 182 9.10 8.06 8.81
C HIS A 182 9.86 9.37 8.98
N VAL A 183 9.87 10.28 8.01
CA VAL A 183 10.43 11.62 8.21
C VAL A 183 9.71 12.35 9.34
N VAL A 184 8.39 12.25 9.42
CA VAL A 184 7.61 12.89 10.51
C VAL A 184 7.89 12.22 11.85
N VAL A 185 7.95 10.89 11.89
CA VAL A 185 8.30 10.13 13.11
C VAL A 185 9.71 10.47 13.58
N ASN A 186 10.68 10.52 12.67
CA ASN A 186 12.06 10.89 12.96
C ASN A 186 12.13 12.31 13.54
N ARG A 187 11.44 13.28 12.93
CA ARG A 187 11.34 14.65 13.44
C ARG A 187 10.75 14.73 14.85
N ALA A 188 9.72 13.94 15.14
CA ALA A 188 9.11 13.88 16.47
C ALA A 188 10.06 13.22 17.50
N ASN A 189 10.89 12.27 17.07
CA ASN A 189 11.90 11.61 17.90
C ASN A 189 13.18 12.43 18.08
N THR A 190 13.45 13.38 17.17
CA THR A 190 14.56 14.34 17.27
C THR A 190 14.05 15.78 17.26
N PRO A 191 13.40 16.23 18.36
CA PRO A 191 12.76 17.54 18.36
C PRO A 191 13.75 18.69 18.12
N CYS A 192 13.42 19.53 17.15
CA CYS A 192 14.15 20.74 16.83
C CYS A 192 13.16 21.87 16.50
N TRP A 193 13.55 22.82 15.67
CA TRP A 193 12.72 23.96 15.27
C TRP A 193 11.42 23.53 14.55
N TRP A 194 11.34 22.30 14.03
CA TRP A 194 10.14 21.73 13.39
C TRP A 194 9.04 21.26 14.36
N GLY A 195 9.34 21.01 15.63
CA GLY A 195 8.36 20.55 16.62
C GLY A 195 8.82 19.34 17.43
N LYS A 196 8.00 18.97 18.42
CA LYS A 196 8.24 17.88 19.38
C LYS A 196 7.25 16.72 19.26
N THR A 197 6.17 16.92 18.51
CA THR A 197 5.11 15.92 18.32
C THR A 197 4.81 15.77 16.84
N VAL A 198 4.14 14.68 16.46
CA VAL A 198 3.66 14.44 15.09
C VAL A 198 2.83 15.63 14.61
N LYS A 199 1.87 16.08 15.42
CA LYS A 199 1.04 17.26 15.10
C LYS A 199 1.85 18.52 14.90
N GLU A 200 2.78 18.82 15.80
CA GLU A 200 3.63 20.00 15.67
C GLU A 200 4.47 19.94 14.40
N CYS A 201 5.06 18.77 14.09
CA CYS A 201 5.86 18.57 12.88
C CYS A 201 5.02 18.74 11.61
N CYS A 202 3.82 18.17 11.55
CA CYS A 202 2.90 18.29 10.41
C CYS A 202 2.38 19.73 10.21
N LEU A 203 2.01 20.42 11.29
CA LEU A 203 1.35 21.73 11.19
C LEU A 203 2.32 22.91 11.20
N LYS A 204 3.61 22.66 11.45
CA LYS A 204 4.66 23.68 11.39
C LYS A 204 4.64 24.37 10.03
N ALA A 205 4.62 25.70 10.08
CA ALA A 205 4.52 26.53 8.88
C ALA A 205 5.56 26.14 7.82
N LYS A 206 5.08 25.95 6.58
CA LYS A 206 5.88 25.66 5.39
C LYS A 206 6.69 24.36 5.42
N GLN A 207 6.42 23.44 6.35
CA GLN A 207 7.08 22.12 6.35
C GLN A 207 6.52 21.18 5.28
N PHE A 208 5.22 21.28 5.00
CA PHE A 208 4.51 20.48 4.01
C PHE A 208 3.74 21.43 3.11
N SER A 209 4.09 21.46 1.82
CA SER A 209 3.54 22.45 0.90
C SER A 209 2.05 22.25 0.68
N CYS A 210 1.59 20.99 0.72
CA CYS A 210 0.19 20.64 0.59
C CYS A 210 -0.73 21.26 1.65
N LEU A 211 -0.17 21.75 2.76
CA LEU A 211 -0.90 22.43 3.84
C LEU A 211 -0.78 23.96 3.79
N ASN A 212 -0.06 24.52 2.82
CA ASN A 212 0.11 25.97 2.69
C ASN A 212 -1.17 26.61 2.14
N GLU A 213 -1.41 27.85 2.56
CA GLU A 213 -2.49 28.66 2.00
C GLU A 213 -2.26 28.87 0.49
N GLY A 214 -3.30 28.62 -0.31
CA GLY A 214 -3.26 28.70 -1.77
C GLY A 214 -2.79 27.43 -2.48
N ASP A 215 -2.33 26.40 -1.77
CA ASP A 215 -2.02 25.11 -2.38
C ASP A 215 -3.30 24.39 -2.84
N PRO A 216 -3.39 23.91 -4.10
CA PRO A 216 -4.58 23.22 -4.61
C PRO A 216 -4.95 21.94 -3.85
N ASN A 217 -3.99 21.31 -3.17
CA ASN A 217 -4.24 20.10 -2.39
C ASN A 217 -4.82 20.41 -1.02
N LEU A 218 -4.62 21.61 -0.45
CA LEU A 218 -5.19 21.99 0.84
C LEU A 218 -6.73 21.88 0.81
N ALA A 219 -7.38 22.38 -0.24
CA ALA A 219 -8.84 22.30 -0.36
C ALA A 219 -9.35 20.85 -0.41
N LYS A 220 -8.63 19.95 -1.10
CA LYS A 220 -8.97 18.53 -1.20
C LYS A 220 -8.74 17.80 0.13
N ILE A 221 -7.63 18.13 0.79
CA ILE A 221 -7.30 17.63 2.13
C ILE A 221 -8.40 18.03 3.10
N LEU A 222 -8.84 19.29 3.12
CA LEU A 222 -9.91 19.74 4.03
C LEU A 222 -11.26 19.11 3.68
N ALA A 223 -11.58 18.97 2.40
CA ALA A 223 -12.80 18.31 1.95
C ALA A 223 -12.86 16.82 2.34
N GLY A 224 -11.71 16.20 2.68
CA GLY A 224 -11.62 14.75 2.89
C GLY A 224 -11.90 13.96 1.61
N ASP A 225 -11.68 14.57 0.44
CA ASP A 225 -12.02 13.99 -0.85
C ASP A 225 -10.87 13.14 -1.40
N PHE A 226 -10.73 11.94 -0.86
CA PHE A 226 -9.63 11.02 -1.16
C PHE A 226 -10.05 9.84 -2.05
N ARG A 227 -10.88 10.10 -3.06
CA ARG A 227 -11.49 9.08 -3.93
C ARG A 227 -10.53 8.46 -4.95
N ASP A 228 -9.26 8.86 -4.95
CA ASP A 228 -8.25 8.31 -5.86
C ASP A 228 -7.71 6.93 -5.42
N GLY A 229 -8.24 6.36 -4.34
CA GLY A 229 -7.88 5.04 -3.84
C GLY A 229 -6.53 5.00 -3.08
N SER A 230 -5.82 6.11 -2.98
CA SER A 230 -4.53 6.16 -2.28
C SER A 230 -4.66 6.43 -0.77
N TRP A 231 -5.85 6.83 -0.30
CA TRP A 231 -6.11 7.14 1.11
C TRP A 231 -5.81 6.00 2.07
N SER A 232 -6.32 4.79 1.76
CA SER A 232 -6.15 3.62 2.62
C SER A 232 -4.67 3.29 2.83
N ASN A 233 -3.86 3.43 1.78
CA ASN A 233 -2.41 3.25 1.86
C ASN A 233 -1.75 4.34 2.71
N CYS A 234 -2.15 5.61 2.56
CA CYS A 234 -1.62 6.70 3.37
C CYS A 234 -1.95 6.49 4.85
N LEU A 235 -3.18 6.08 5.16
CA LEU A 235 -3.63 5.81 6.52
C LEU A 235 -2.93 4.60 7.15
N ALA A 236 -2.74 3.53 6.38
CA ALA A 236 -2.02 2.35 6.81
C ALA A 236 -0.55 2.67 7.11
N GLU A 237 0.17 3.31 6.18
CA GLU A 237 1.60 3.63 6.37
C GLU A 237 1.81 4.66 7.49
N ALA A 238 0.89 5.62 7.66
CA ALA A 238 0.89 6.52 8.81
C ALA A 238 0.72 5.76 10.13
N GLY A 239 -0.28 4.88 10.20
CA GLY A 239 -0.55 4.07 11.40
C GLY A 239 0.63 3.17 11.76
N ASP A 240 1.20 2.47 10.78
CA ASP A 240 2.30 1.53 11.01
C ASP A 240 3.60 2.23 11.43
N ALA A 241 3.90 3.40 10.86
CA ALA A 241 5.05 4.20 11.24
C ALA A 241 4.89 4.73 12.68
N LEU A 242 3.71 5.25 13.04
CA LEU A 242 3.42 5.76 14.37
C LEU A 242 3.42 4.65 15.44
N ALA A 243 2.96 3.46 15.09
CA ALA A 243 2.98 2.29 15.98
C ALA A 243 4.39 1.66 16.12
N GLY A 244 5.37 2.09 15.32
CA GLY A 244 6.73 1.55 15.32
C GLY A 244 6.83 0.12 14.77
N VAL A 245 5.84 -0.32 13.99
CA VAL A 245 5.83 -1.66 13.35
C VAL A 245 6.35 -1.61 11.91
N SER A 246 6.38 -0.43 11.29
CA SER A 246 7.00 -0.20 9.99
C SER A 246 8.49 0.12 10.15
N PRO A 247 9.40 -0.55 9.42
CA PRO A 247 10.82 -0.18 9.43
C PRO A 247 11.06 1.14 8.67
N ASP A 248 11.95 1.99 9.19
CA ASP A 248 12.32 3.26 8.53
C ASP A 248 13.13 3.00 7.25
N PRO A 249 12.58 3.26 6.04
CA PRO A 249 13.30 3.04 4.80
C PRO A 249 14.29 4.17 4.49
N THR A 250 14.24 5.29 5.21
CA THR A 250 14.97 6.53 4.89
C THR A 250 16.35 6.61 5.53
N GLY A 251 16.67 5.72 6.47
CA GLY A 251 17.93 5.76 7.21
C GLY A 251 18.02 6.92 8.20
N GLY A 252 16.91 7.27 8.87
CA GLY A 252 16.87 8.35 9.86
C GLY A 252 16.71 9.75 9.24
N ALA A 253 16.11 9.86 8.06
CA ALA A 253 15.95 11.15 7.40
C ALA A 253 14.96 12.05 8.14
N VAL A 254 15.26 13.35 8.16
CA VAL A 254 14.40 14.42 8.71
C VAL A 254 14.04 15.48 7.66
N CYS A 255 14.65 15.41 6.47
CA CYS A 255 14.37 16.31 5.35
C CYS A 255 14.31 15.52 4.04
N TYR A 256 13.53 16.02 3.09
CA TYR A 256 13.52 15.52 1.73
C TYR A 256 13.21 16.65 0.74
N HIS A 257 13.52 16.43 -0.52
CA HIS A 257 13.05 17.26 -1.62
C HIS A 257 12.74 16.41 -2.85
N ALA A 258 11.89 16.93 -3.74
CA ALA A 258 11.61 16.28 -5.01
C ALA A 258 12.90 16.14 -5.84
N SER A 259 13.14 14.95 -6.39
CA SER A 259 14.31 14.62 -7.21
C SER A 259 14.41 15.49 -8.46
N ALA A 260 13.28 16.00 -8.96
CA ALA A 260 13.19 16.87 -10.12
C ALA A 260 13.48 18.35 -9.81
N MET A 261 13.67 18.72 -8.55
CA MET A 261 13.97 20.10 -8.16
C MET A 261 15.35 20.52 -8.66
N ASP A 262 15.42 21.64 -9.39
CA ASP A 262 16.66 22.25 -9.88
C ASP A 262 16.54 23.79 -9.82
N PRO A 263 17.46 24.51 -9.13
CA PRO A 263 18.59 23.99 -8.36
C PRO A 263 18.16 23.30 -7.07
N TYR A 264 19.03 22.43 -6.54
CA TYR A 264 18.81 21.77 -5.25
C TYR A 264 18.73 22.82 -4.13
N PRO A 265 17.90 22.60 -3.10
CA PRO A 265 17.84 23.49 -1.95
C PRO A 265 19.22 23.68 -1.31
N SER A 266 19.54 24.89 -0.87
CA SER A 266 20.83 25.19 -0.23
C SER A 266 21.08 24.32 1.00
N TRP A 267 20.03 24.06 1.81
CA TRP A 267 20.13 23.20 2.99
C TRP A 267 20.55 21.76 2.66
N ALA A 268 20.26 21.25 1.46
CA ALA A 268 20.60 19.88 1.07
C ALA A 268 22.12 19.69 0.95
N GLN A 269 22.88 20.77 0.74
CA GLN A 269 24.34 20.74 0.67
C GLN A 269 24.99 20.61 2.06
N GLU A 270 24.26 20.98 3.11
CA GLU A 270 24.76 20.94 4.50
C GLU A 270 24.42 19.60 5.20
N MET A 271 23.44 18.86 4.67
CA MET A 271 22.93 17.61 5.21
C MET A 271 23.59 16.36 4.60
N ILE A 272 23.43 15.21 5.28
CA ILE A 272 23.86 13.90 4.76
C ILE A 272 22.73 13.33 3.90
N PHE A 273 22.99 13.14 2.61
CA PHE A 273 22.11 12.35 1.74
C PHE A 273 22.07 10.90 2.22
N THR A 274 20.87 10.36 2.40
CA THR A 274 20.68 8.98 2.86
C THR A 274 20.33 8.05 1.71
N VAL A 275 19.19 8.27 1.06
CA VAL A 275 18.63 7.36 0.05
C VAL A 275 17.66 8.10 -0.89
N PRO A 276 17.56 7.70 -2.17
CA PRO A 276 16.45 8.08 -3.03
C PRO A 276 15.29 7.07 -2.90
N ILE A 277 14.07 7.54 -2.69
CA ILE A 277 12.86 6.68 -2.68
C ILE A 277 11.81 7.35 -3.56
N GLY A 278 11.43 6.64 -4.62
CA GLY A 278 10.49 7.12 -5.62
C GLY A 278 10.92 8.48 -6.19
N SER A 279 10.04 9.48 -6.10
CA SER A 279 10.29 10.82 -6.64
C SER A 279 11.07 11.73 -5.69
N HIS A 280 11.48 11.26 -4.51
CA HIS A 280 12.11 12.06 -3.46
C HIS A 280 13.54 11.62 -3.11
N ARG A 281 14.35 12.60 -2.67
CA ARG A 281 15.67 12.40 -2.08
C ARG A 281 15.61 12.72 -0.59
N PHE A 282 16.12 11.82 0.24
CA PHE A 282 16.05 11.90 1.70
C PHE A 282 17.41 12.25 2.32
N TYR A 283 17.35 13.01 3.42
CA TYR A 283 18.51 13.59 4.08
C TYR A 283 18.37 13.58 5.61
N ARG A 284 19.48 13.42 6.31
CA ARG A 284 19.59 13.53 7.77
C ARG A 284 20.64 14.56 8.18
N GLU A 285 20.59 15.00 9.44
CA GLU A 285 21.63 15.86 10.01
C GLU A 285 22.99 15.15 10.05
N ARG A 286 24.08 15.92 10.20
CA ARG A 286 25.44 15.38 10.25
C ARG A 286 25.74 14.63 11.54
#